data_AF-A0A1C5FTA8-F1
#
_entry.id   AF-A0A1C5FTA8-F1
#
_cell.length_a   1.000
_cell.length_b   1.000
_cell.length_c   1.000
_cell.angle_alpha   90.00
_cell.angle_beta   90.00
_cell.angle_gamma   90.00
#
_symmetry.space_group_name_H-M   'P 1'
#
loop_
_entity.id
_entity.type
_entity.pdbx_description
1 polymer ?
#
loop_
_entity_poly.entity_id
_entity_poly.type
_entity_poly.pdbx_seq_one_letter_code
_entity_poly.pdbx_strand_id
1 'polypeptide(L)' 'MDRQELAAFLRSRRERITPADVGLPAGTRRRTPGLRREEVAQLA' A
#
# COMPACT_ATOMS: atom_id res chain seq x y z
N MET A 1 -13.27 -16.32 -8.12
CA MET A 1 -12.15 -15.47 -7.67
C MET A 1 -12.08 -15.56 -6.16
N ASP A 2 -11.12 -16.32 -5.64
CA ASP A 2 -10.96 -16.48 -4.19
C ASP A 2 -10.57 -15.15 -3.55
N ARG A 3 -11.37 -14.69 -2.58
CA ARG A 3 -11.17 -13.42 -1.87
C ARG A 3 -9.79 -13.33 -1.22
N GLN A 4 -9.22 -14.47 -0.82
CA GLN A 4 -7.88 -14.56 -0.24
C GLN A 4 -6.78 -14.29 -1.28
N GLU A 5 -6.93 -14.82 -2.49
CA GLU A 5 -5.98 -14.63 -3.58
C GLU A 5 -5.97 -13.16 -4.03
N LEU A 6 -7.14 -12.55 -4.16
CA LEU A 6 -7.26 -11.12 -4.44
C LEU A 6 -6.61 -10.26 -3.35
N ALA A 7 -6.83 -10.60 -2.07
CA ALA A 7 -6.22 -9.87 -0.97
C ALA A 7 -4.68 -9.98 -0.97
N ALA A 8 -4.15 -11.16 -1.29
CA ALA A 8 -2.71 -11.39 -1.41
C ALA A 8 -2.10 -10.62 -2.58
N PHE A 9 -2.78 -10.62 -3.73
CA PHE A 9 -2.36 -9.85 -4.91
C PHE A 9 -2.33 -8.34 -4.64
N LEU A 10 -3.38 -7.78 -4.03
CA LEU A 10 -3.43 -6.37 -3.68
C LEU A 10 -2.37 -5.98 -2.65
N ARG A 11 -2.08 -6.88 -1.69
CA ARG A 11 -1.00 -6.68 -0.72
C ARG A 11 0.36 -6.61 -1.40
N SER A 12 0.70 -7.58 -2.26
CA SER A 12 2.01 -7.61 -2.92
C SER A 12 2.24 -6.38 -3.82
N ARG A 13 1.18 -5.89 -4.48
CA ARG A 13 1.23 -4.64 -5.26
C ARG A 13 1.51 -3.42 -4.38
N ARG A 14 0.87 -3.33 -3.22
CA ARG A 14 1.03 -2.19 -2.29
C ARG A 14 2.36 -2.17 -1.58
N GLU A 15 2.94 -3.33 -1.29
CA GLU A 15 4.26 -3.44 -0.66
C GLU A 15 5.39 -2.98 -1.59
N ARG A 16 5.18 -3.06 -2.92
CA ARG A 16 6.16 -2.64 -3.93
C ARG A 16 6.19 -1.14 -4.21
N ILE A 17 5.14 -0.41 -3.83
CA ILE A 17 5.03 1.04 -4.09
C ILE A 17 5.21 1.76 -2.76
N THR A 18 6.10 2.74 -2.73
CA THR A 18 6.30 3.60 -1.57
C THR A 18 5.40 4.83 -1.66
N PRO A 19 5.03 5.46 -0.52
CA PRO A 19 4.37 6.76 -0.48
C PRO A 19 5.06 7.79 -1.37
N ALA A 20 6.40 7.80 -1.39
CA ALA A 20 7.16 8.76 -2.19
C ALA A 20 6.89 8.62 -3.70
N ASP A 21 6.66 7.39 -4.19
CA ASP A 21 6.38 7.12 -5.60
C ASP A 21 5.04 7.71 -6.06
N VAL A 22 4.15 8.02 -5.12
CA VAL A 22 2.82 8.60 -5.36
C VAL A 22 2.69 10.03 -4.79
N GLY A 23 3.81 10.65 -4.41
CA GLY A 23 3.84 12.02 -3.87
C GLY A 23 3.37 12.16 -2.42
N LEU A 24 3.25 11.05 -1.68
CA LEU A 24 2.91 11.02 -0.27
C LEU A 24 4.17 11.04 0.61
N PRO A 25 4.15 11.75 1.75
CA PRO A 25 5.30 11.80 2.65
C PRO A 25 5.57 10.44 3.29
N ALA A 26 6.82 10.00 3.19
CA ALA A 26 7.31 8.82 3.91
C ALA A 26 7.40 9.12 5.42
N GLY A 27 6.33 8.91 6.17
CA GLY A 27 6.30 9.18 7.62
C GLY A 27 7.41 8.46 8.41
N THR A 28 7.82 9.05 9.54
CA THR A 28 9.07 8.75 10.28
C THR A 28 9.17 7.36 10.89
N ARG A 29 8.05 6.65 11.12
CA ARG A 29 8.05 5.30 11.69
C ARG A 29 6.97 4.44 11.06
N ARG A 30 7.37 3.55 10.15
CA ARG A 30 6.46 2.62 9.47
C ARG A 30 6.65 1.19 9.98
N ARG A 31 5.54 0.58 10.41
CA ARG A 31 5.46 -0.86 10.72
C ARG A 31 5.20 -1.72 9.48
N THR A 32 4.66 -1.13 8.42
CA THR A 32 4.26 -1.83 7.20
C THR A 32 5.13 -1.35 6.03
N PRO A 33 5.70 -2.26 5.22
CA PRO A 33 6.36 -1.88 3.96
C PRO A 33 5.32 -1.34 2.96
N GLY A 34 5.72 -0.33 2.17
CA GLY A 34 4.90 0.26 1.11
C GLY A 34 3.74 1.16 1.59
N LEU A 35 2.61 1.11 0.87
CA LEU A 35 1.41 1.94 1.10
C LEU A 35 0.44 1.36 2.14
N ARG A 36 0.02 2.20 3.10
CA ARG A 36 -1.06 1.98 4.07
C ARG A 36 -2.44 2.05 3.43
N ARG A 37 -3.43 1.52 4.15
CA ARG A 37 -4.79 1.41 3.59
C ARG A 37 -5.41 2.79 3.39
N GLU A 38 -5.16 3.67 4.33
CA GLU A 38 -5.58 5.07 4.28
C GLU A 38 -4.91 5.81 3.12
N GLU A 39 -3.62 5.58 2.89
CA GLU A 39 -2.88 6.18 1.76
C GLU A 39 -3.45 5.72 0.42
N VAL A 40 -3.75 4.42 0.25
CA VAL A 40 -4.42 3.94 -0.96
C VAL A 40 -5.81 4.54 -1.13
N ALA A 41 -6.53 4.75 -0.03
CA ALA A 41 -7.86 5.38 -0.08
C ALA A 41 -7.78 6.86 -0.49
N GLN A 42 -6.66 7.56 -0.25
CA GLN A 42 -6.43 8.93 -0.74
C GLN A 42 -6.09 9.00 -2.23
N LEU A 43 -5.66 7.88 -2.83
CA LEU A 43 -5.33 7.80 -4.26
C LEU A 43 -6.54 7.40 -5.14
N ALA A 44 -7.71 7.14 -4.54
CA ALA A 44 -8.91 6.65 -5.21
C ALA A 44 -9.93 7.77 -5.46
#